data_AF-A4JNW2-F1
#
_entry.id   AF-A4JNW2-F1
#
_cell.length_a   1.000
_cell.length_b   1.000
_cell.length_c   1.000
_cell.angle_alpha   90.00
_cell.angle_beta   90.00
_cell.angle_gamma   90.00
#
_symmetry.space_group_name_H-M   'P 1'
#
loop_
_entity.id
_entity.type
_entity.pdbx_description
1 polymer ?
#
loop_
_entity_poly.entity_id
_entity_poly.type
_entity_poly.pdbx_seq_one_letter_code
_entity_poly.pdbx_strand_id
1 'polypeptide(L)'
;MNRTMVGALSNLPALERECLKILISNACKARFTSAGSCKKEASEPFFLRLNDLLAPIRSPAAKKSETGVIFKGFLPEFTHDVMIQLREEARGRREKAEVVGRQLSIKGGPRALELALTVNFRSIALMDDAFLEPTGYANYAYYEQEGSGIAPHIDSYEYPVNAILCLSHEYPRDRVYGKSALCIFNKHLKPISYFLQPGEIIVFHGESFIHYRSPLEKNEQLTILAFGLRIE
;
A
#
# COMPACT_ATOMS: atom_id res chain seq x y z
N MET A 1 7.00 17.11 20.47
CA MET A 1 7.99 16.10 20.92
C MET A 1 9.25 16.81 21.40
N ASN A 2 9.90 16.37 22.50
CA ASN A 2 11.15 16.98 22.98
C ASN A 2 12.29 16.74 21.96
N ARG A 3 13.15 17.74 21.67
CA ARG A 3 14.26 17.62 20.70
C ARG A 3 15.18 16.42 20.97
N THR A 4 15.38 16.10 22.24
CA THR A 4 16.17 14.93 22.68
C THR A 4 15.56 13.60 22.21
N MET A 5 14.23 13.49 22.18
CA MET A 5 13.53 12.27 21.76
C MET A 5 13.59 12.08 20.23
N VAL A 6 13.50 13.17 19.46
CA VAL A 6 13.61 13.15 17.99
C VAL A 6 15.01 12.70 17.54
N GLY A 7 16.05 13.19 18.23
CA GLY A 7 17.44 12.76 17.98
C GLY A 7 17.65 11.28 18.28
N ALA A 8 17.10 10.77 19.38
CA ALA A 8 17.19 9.35 19.73
C ALA A 8 16.52 8.45 18.69
N LEU A 9 15.31 8.80 18.22
CA LEU A 9 14.57 8.01 17.22
C LEU A 9 15.27 7.99 15.86
N SER A 10 15.89 9.10 15.45
CA SER A 10 16.61 9.19 14.16
C SER A 10 17.82 8.26 14.09
N ASN A 11 18.38 7.90 15.25
CA ASN A 11 19.61 7.10 15.38
C ASN A 11 19.34 5.63 15.73
N LEU A 12 18.08 5.18 15.72
CA LEU A 12 17.77 3.78 16.02
C LEU A 12 18.48 2.82 15.05
N PRO A 13 19.05 1.70 15.53
CA PRO A 13 19.46 0.59 14.69
C PRO A 13 18.32 0.08 13.79
N ALA A 14 18.66 -0.55 12.66
CA ALA A 14 17.67 -1.03 11.69
C ALA A 14 16.63 -1.97 12.32
N LEU A 15 17.06 -2.91 13.16
CA LEU A 15 16.17 -3.83 13.87
C LEU A 15 15.21 -3.10 14.82
N GLU A 16 15.69 -2.09 15.55
CA GLU A 16 14.85 -1.33 16.48
C GLU A 16 13.82 -0.47 15.73
N ARG A 17 14.19 0.08 14.56
CA ARG A 17 13.23 0.76 13.68
C ARG A 17 12.13 -0.19 13.21
N GLU A 18 12.49 -1.41 12.83
CA GLU A 18 11.53 -2.42 12.41
C GLU A 18 10.59 -2.82 13.55
N CYS A 19 11.12 -3.06 14.75
CA CYS A 19 10.31 -3.29 15.94
C CYS A 19 9.34 -2.13 16.21
N LEU A 20 9.79 -0.88 16.10
CA LEU A 20 8.94 0.30 16.27
C LEU A 20 7.81 0.34 15.21
N LYS A 21 8.11 0.07 13.93
CA LYS A 21 7.11 -0.03 12.86
C LYS A 21 6.06 -1.09 13.15
N ILE A 22 6.47 -2.27 13.62
CA ILE A 22 5.56 -3.36 14.02
C ILE A 22 4.64 -2.92 15.17
N LEU A 23 5.20 -2.27 16.20
CA LEU A 23 4.42 -1.75 17.33
C LEU A 23 3.40 -0.71 16.87
N ILE A 24 3.79 0.22 15.99
CA ILE A 24 2.90 1.23 15.42
C ILE A 24 1.79 0.56 14.61
N SER A 25 2.11 -0.41 13.75
CA SER A 25 1.13 -1.17 12.98
C SER A 25 0.14 -1.92 13.87
N ASN A 26 0.60 -2.54 14.96
CA ASN A 26 -0.28 -3.23 15.90
C ASN A 26 -1.18 -2.25 16.68
N ALA A 27 -0.65 -1.10 17.09
CA ALA A 27 -1.42 -0.05 17.74
C ALA A 27 -2.52 0.49 16.80
N CYS A 28 -2.19 0.74 15.54
CA CYS A 28 -3.14 1.10 14.49
C CYS A 28 -4.26 0.06 14.34
N LYS A 29 -3.90 -1.22 14.21
CA LYS A 29 -4.86 -2.33 14.07
C LYS A 29 -5.80 -2.44 15.26
N ALA A 30 -5.28 -2.36 16.49
CA ALA A 30 -6.05 -2.46 17.72
C ALA A 30 -7.07 -1.30 17.85
N ARG A 31 -6.69 -0.09 17.43
CA ARG A 31 -7.60 1.06 17.40
C ARG A 31 -8.68 0.88 16.32
N PHE A 32 -8.29 0.42 15.13
CA PHE A 32 -9.18 0.33 13.98
C PHE A 32 -10.30 -0.72 14.13
N THR A 33 -10.02 -1.84 14.80
CA THR A 33 -11.05 -2.85 15.10
C THR A 33 -12.13 -2.35 16.06
N SER A 34 -11.82 -1.36 16.89
CA SER A 34 -12.75 -0.80 17.88
C SER A 34 -13.74 0.23 17.33
N ALA A 35 -13.49 0.84 16.16
CA ALA A 35 -14.15 2.10 15.77
C ALA A 35 -15.03 2.06 14.51
N GLY A 36 -15.15 0.93 13.82
CA GLY A 36 -16.18 0.69 12.80
C GLY A 36 -16.09 1.48 11.49
N SER A 37 -15.39 2.63 11.39
CA SER A 37 -15.04 3.26 10.11
C SER A 37 -14.02 4.40 10.26
N CYS A 38 -13.06 4.49 9.34
CA CYS A 38 -11.93 5.43 9.39
C CYS A 38 -12.29 6.92 9.16
N LYS A 39 -13.51 7.24 8.72
CA LYS A 39 -13.85 8.58 8.21
C LYS A 39 -13.80 9.70 9.27
N LYS A 40 -13.77 9.38 10.56
CA LYS A 40 -13.71 10.36 11.66
C LYS A 40 -12.37 10.43 12.41
N GLU A 41 -11.40 9.56 12.11
CA GLU A 41 -10.28 9.30 13.04
C GLU A 41 -8.94 9.93 12.66
N ALA A 42 -8.83 10.45 11.44
CA ALA A 42 -7.63 11.14 10.92
C ALA A 42 -7.11 12.29 11.79
N SER A 43 -8.04 12.96 12.48
CA SER A 43 -7.75 14.09 13.38
C SER A 43 -7.61 13.66 14.83
N GLU A 44 -7.59 12.36 15.16
CA GLU A 44 -7.39 11.92 16.53
C GLU A 44 -5.95 12.19 17.01
N PRO A 45 -5.77 12.66 18.26
CA PRO A 45 -4.46 12.80 18.91
C PRO A 45 -3.60 11.53 18.86
N PHE A 46 -4.22 10.36 18.70
CA PHE A 46 -3.55 9.08 18.56
C PHE A 46 -2.70 9.00 17.29
N PHE A 47 -3.31 9.19 16.10
CA PHE A 47 -2.57 9.12 14.85
C PHE A 47 -1.50 10.21 14.79
N LEU A 48 -1.78 11.41 15.32
CA LEU A 48 -0.80 12.52 15.45
C LEU A 48 0.47 12.08 16.16
N ARG A 49 0.33 11.38 17.30
CA ARG A 49 1.48 10.84 18.03
C ARG A 49 2.21 9.74 17.26
N LEU A 50 1.50 8.89 16.51
CA LEU A 50 2.15 7.88 15.68
C LEU A 50 2.97 8.52 14.55
N ASN A 51 2.46 9.55 13.89
CA ASN A 51 3.21 10.29 12.87
C ASN A 51 4.46 10.96 13.44
N ASP A 52 4.36 11.55 14.63
CA ASP A 52 5.52 12.13 15.33
C ASP A 52 6.60 11.08 15.63
N LEU A 53 6.21 9.84 15.93
CA LEU A 53 7.14 8.71 16.12
C LEU A 53 7.77 8.23 14.81
N LEU A 54 7.03 8.31 13.70
CA LEU A 54 7.51 7.87 12.38
C LEU A 54 8.39 8.89 11.69
N ALA A 55 8.10 10.18 11.84
CA ALA A 55 8.78 11.25 11.10
C ALA A 55 10.32 11.19 11.19
N PRO A 56 10.95 10.88 12.35
CA PRO A 56 12.40 10.75 12.45
C PRO A 56 12.96 9.57 11.63
N ILE A 57 12.22 8.46 11.57
CA ILE A 57 12.67 7.18 10.98
C ILE A 57 12.27 6.97 9.51
N ARG A 58 11.52 7.90 8.91
CA ARG A 58 11.21 7.89 7.47
C ARG A 58 12.49 7.86 6.63
N SER A 59 12.42 7.19 5.48
CA SER A 59 13.50 7.24 4.49
C SER A 59 13.72 8.69 3.99
N PRO A 60 14.92 9.05 3.52
CA PRO A 60 15.19 10.39 3.00
C PRO A 60 14.24 10.83 1.89
N ALA A 61 13.92 9.94 0.94
CA ALA A 61 12.94 10.20 -0.11
C ALA A 61 11.53 10.47 0.48
N ALA A 62 11.08 9.60 1.38
CA ALA A 62 9.77 9.76 2.03
C ALA A 62 9.64 11.06 2.86
N LYS A 63 10.73 11.61 3.37
CA LYS A 63 10.73 12.91 4.08
C LYS A 63 10.43 14.09 3.17
N LYS A 64 10.73 13.99 1.87
CA LYS A 64 10.40 15.00 0.85
C LYS A 64 8.93 14.90 0.40
N SER A 65 8.32 13.73 0.52
CA SER A 65 6.96 13.48 0.06
C SER A 65 5.90 14.04 1.01
N GLU A 66 4.97 14.83 0.47
CA GLU A 66 3.81 15.36 1.21
C GLU A 66 2.74 14.30 1.45
N THR A 67 2.49 13.48 0.43
CA THR A 67 1.37 12.54 0.34
C THR A 67 1.78 11.10 0.62
N GLY A 68 3.08 10.79 0.53
CA GLY A 68 3.63 9.44 0.52
C GLY A 68 3.52 8.72 -0.82
N VAL A 69 2.88 9.33 -1.82
CA VAL A 69 2.73 8.80 -3.18
C VAL A 69 3.83 9.34 -4.07
N ILE A 70 4.48 8.44 -4.80
CA ILE A 70 5.50 8.73 -5.81
C ILE A 70 4.81 8.89 -7.18
N PHE A 71 3.89 7.98 -7.50
CA PHE A 71 3.20 7.99 -8.79
C PHE A 71 1.81 7.38 -8.71
N LYS A 72 0.89 7.90 -9.52
CA LYS A 72 -0.41 7.28 -9.79
C LYS A 72 -0.77 7.52 -11.25
N GLY A 73 -1.09 6.46 -11.98
CA GLY A 73 -1.52 6.58 -13.37
C GLY A 73 -1.40 5.27 -14.12
N PHE A 74 -1.42 5.37 -15.46
CA PHE A 74 -1.25 4.24 -16.35
C PHE A 74 0.20 4.18 -16.83
N LEU A 75 0.75 2.97 -16.88
CA LEU A 75 2.07 2.72 -17.46
C LEU A 75 1.91 2.05 -18.83
N PRO A 76 2.77 2.39 -19.81
CA PRO A 76 2.70 1.81 -21.15
C PRO A 76 2.94 0.29 -21.16
N GLU A 77 3.63 -0.27 -20.15
CA GLU A 77 3.87 -1.70 -19.99
C GLU A 77 2.59 -2.50 -19.67
N PHE A 78 1.55 -1.85 -19.12
CA PHE A 78 0.28 -2.49 -18.77
C PHE A 78 -0.73 -2.37 -19.91
N THR A 79 -0.34 -2.89 -21.08
CA THR A 79 -1.22 -2.92 -22.26
C THR A 79 -2.44 -3.80 -22.02
N HIS A 80 -3.45 -3.69 -22.90
CA HIS A 80 -4.67 -4.50 -22.82
C HIS A 80 -4.38 -6.01 -22.76
N ASP A 81 -3.49 -6.51 -23.62
CA ASP A 81 -3.13 -7.93 -23.68
C ASP A 81 -2.40 -8.38 -22.41
N VAL A 82 -1.50 -7.55 -21.88
CA VAL A 82 -0.83 -7.82 -20.60
C VAL A 82 -1.84 -7.89 -19.47
N MET A 83 -2.82 -6.98 -19.43
CA MET A 83 -3.88 -6.99 -18.44
C MET A 83 -4.79 -8.22 -18.55
N ILE A 84 -5.06 -8.73 -19.75
CA ILE A 84 -5.77 -10.00 -19.94
C ILE A 84 -4.97 -11.15 -19.32
N GLN A 85 -3.69 -11.28 -19.69
CA GLN A 85 -2.82 -12.35 -19.18
C GLN A 85 -2.71 -12.34 -17.66
N LEU A 86 -2.55 -11.15 -17.05
CA LEU A 86 -2.49 -11.02 -15.59
C LEU A 86 -3.81 -11.41 -14.91
N ARG A 87 -4.97 -11.07 -15.49
CA ARG A 87 -6.27 -11.46 -14.95
C ARG A 87 -6.52 -12.96 -15.07
N GLU A 88 -6.13 -13.56 -16.19
CA GLU A 88 -6.22 -15.01 -16.39
C GLU A 88 -5.30 -15.76 -15.42
N GLU A 89 -4.06 -15.28 -15.26
CA GLU A 89 -3.11 -15.84 -14.29
C GLU A 89 -3.64 -15.71 -12.85
N ALA A 90 -4.14 -14.54 -12.46
CA ALA A 90 -4.75 -14.34 -11.15
C ALA A 90 -5.94 -15.29 -10.94
N ARG A 91 -6.85 -15.40 -11.92
CA ARG A 91 -8.00 -16.33 -11.84
C ARG A 91 -7.56 -17.78 -11.67
N GLY A 92 -6.58 -18.23 -12.45
CA GLY A 92 -6.06 -19.61 -12.37
C GLY A 92 -5.32 -19.92 -11.06
N ARG A 93 -4.91 -18.90 -10.31
CA ARG A 93 -4.21 -19.03 -9.02
C ARG A 93 -5.13 -18.84 -7.81
N ARG A 94 -6.34 -18.31 -8.02
CA ARG A 94 -7.27 -17.91 -6.96
C ARG A 94 -7.57 -19.04 -5.97
N GLU A 95 -7.80 -20.26 -6.42
CA GLU A 95 -8.14 -21.40 -5.55
C GLU A 95 -7.01 -21.81 -4.59
N LYS A 96 -5.77 -21.45 -4.92
CA LYS A 96 -4.58 -21.76 -4.11
C LYS A 96 -4.20 -20.61 -3.16
N ALA A 97 -4.96 -19.52 -3.16
CA ALA A 97 -4.66 -18.36 -2.35
C ALA A 97 -5.00 -18.61 -0.87
N GLU A 98 -4.14 -18.10 0.00
CA GLU A 98 -4.25 -18.28 1.44
C GLU A 98 -4.94 -17.07 2.07
N VAL A 99 -5.67 -17.30 3.16
CA VAL A 99 -6.28 -16.21 3.94
C VAL A 99 -5.20 -15.48 4.71
N VAL A 100 -5.04 -14.19 4.42
CA VAL A 100 -4.13 -13.30 5.13
C VAL A 100 -4.94 -12.13 5.69
N GLY A 101 -5.26 -12.17 6.99
CA GLY A 101 -6.14 -11.19 7.60
C GLY A 101 -7.56 -11.27 7.04
N ARG A 102 -8.00 -10.26 6.29
CA ARG A 102 -9.36 -10.17 5.69
C ARG A 102 -9.35 -10.23 4.16
N GLN A 103 -8.25 -10.67 3.57
CA GLN A 103 -8.07 -10.83 2.14
C GLN A 103 -7.47 -12.21 1.86
N LEU A 104 -7.48 -12.60 0.60
CA LEU A 104 -6.74 -13.75 0.12
C LEU A 104 -5.48 -13.28 -0.60
N SER A 105 -4.40 -14.03 -0.46
CA SER A 105 -3.09 -13.66 -0.97
C SER A 105 -2.39 -14.86 -1.59
N ILE A 106 -1.71 -14.65 -2.71
CA ILE A 106 -0.83 -15.65 -3.31
C ILE A 106 0.29 -14.99 -4.10
N LYS A 107 1.49 -15.56 -4.03
CA LYS A 107 2.60 -15.16 -4.90
C LYS A 107 2.16 -15.20 -6.37
N GLY A 108 2.58 -14.17 -7.11
CA GLY A 108 2.36 -14.02 -8.55
C GLY A 108 2.82 -15.25 -9.34
N GLY A 109 2.22 -15.47 -10.50
CA GLY A 109 2.67 -16.48 -11.45
C GLY A 109 3.79 -15.95 -12.35
N PRO A 110 4.18 -16.74 -13.36
CA PRO A 110 5.26 -16.38 -14.28
C PRO A 110 5.13 -14.98 -14.87
N ARG A 111 3.93 -14.57 -15.30
CA ARG A 111 3.74 -13.26 -15.94
C ARG A 111 3.86 -12.11 -14.96
N ALA A 112 3.27 -12.23 -13.77
CA ALA A 112 3.44 -11.23 -12.72
C ALA A 112 4.91 -11.08 -12.29
N LEU A 113 5.63 -12.20 -12.15
CA LEU A 113 7.05 -12.20 -11.77
C LEU A 113 7.95 -11.62 -12.86
N GLU A 114 7.67 -11.90 -14.13
CA GLU A 114 8.37 -11.28 -15.27
C GLU A 114 8.17 -9.77 -15.27
N LEU A 115 6.94 -9.28 -15.12
CA LEU A 115 6.64 -7.85 -15.05
C LEU A 115 7.28 -7.18 -13.84
N ALA A 116 7.31 -7.87 -12.70
CA ALA A 116 7.97 -7.36 -11.51
C ALA A 116 9.45 -7.03 -11.77
N LEU A 117 10.10 -7.65 -12.76
CA LEU A 117 11.49 -7.41 -13.13
C LEU A 117 11.66 -6.50 -14.35
N THR A 118 10.64 -6.40 -15.22
CA THR A 118 10.75 -5.73 -16.52
C THR A 118 10.06 -4.37 -16.60
N VAL A 119 9.10 -4.08 -15.70
CA VAL A 119 8.47 -2.76 -15.63
C VAL A 119 9.53 -1.70 -15.31
N ASN A 120 9.56 -0.62 -16.08
CA ASN A 120 10.54 0.44 -15.92
C ASN A 120 10.15 1.38 -14.78
N PHE A 121 10.20 0.89 -13.54
CA PHE A 121 9.98 1.70 -12.34
C PHE A 121 11.00 2.84 -12.19
N ARG A 122 12.15 2.78 -12.87
CA ARG A 122 13.11 3.89 -12.89
C ARG A 122 12.54 5.13 -13.57
N SER A 123 11.73 4.97 -14.62
CA SER A 123 11.06 6.10 -15.29
C SER A 123 10.08 6.84 -14.38
N ILE A 124 9.48 6.13 -13.42
CA ILE A 124 8.60 6.68 -12.40
C ILE A 124 9.40 7.45 -11.35
N ALA A 125 10.54 6.89 -10.95
CA ALA A 125 11.34 7.37 -9.84
C ALA A 125 12.11 8.68 -10.14
N LEU A 126 12.37 8.97 -11.43
CA LEU A 126 12.93 10.25 -11.89
C LEU A 126 12.11 11.46 -11.44
N MET A 127 10.84 11.29 -11.07
CA MET A 127 10.02 12.37 -10.52
C MET A 127 10.37 12.75 -9.07
N ASP A 128 11.10 11.89 -8.34
CA ASP A 128 11.32 12.01 -6.89
C ASP A 128 12.82 11.93 -6.46
N ASP A 129 13.75 12.10 -7.42
CA ASP A 129 15.22 11.97 -7.24
C ASP A 129 15.70 10.61 -6.68
N ALA A 130 14.86 9.58 -6.71
CA ALA A 130 15.17 8.25 -6.20
C ALA A 130 15.31 7.25 -7.35
N PHE A 131 16.09 6.19 -7.18
CA PHE A 131 16.08 5.05 -8.10
C PHE A 131 15.28 3.92 -7.46
N LEU A 132 14.21 3.49 -8.15
CA LEU A 132 13.40 2.35 -7.73
C LEU A 132 13.89 1.07 -8.39
N GLU A 133 14.28 0.10 -7.59
CA GLU A 133 14.72 -1.21 -8.03
C GLU A 133 13.68 -2.29 -7.73
N PRO A 134 13.37 -3.15 -8.70
CA PRO A 134 12.46 -4.26 -8.47
C PRO A 134 13.07 -5.30 -7.54
N THR A 135 12.30 -5.77 -6.56
CA THR A 135 12.73 -6.89 -5.69
C THR A 135 12.47 -8.26 -6.31
N GLY A 136 11.75 -8.33 -7.43
CA GLY A 136 11.19 -9.56 -7.98
C GLY A 136 10.00 -10.10 -7.19
N TYR A 137 9.56 -9.40 -6.14
CA TYR A 137 8.34 -9.71 -5.42
C TYR A 137 7.12 -9.27 -6.22
N ALA A 138 6.19 -10.20 -6.41
CA ALA A 138 4.89 -9.96 -7.01
C ALA A 138 3.85 -10.81 -6.27
N ASN A 139 2.73 -10.23 -5.88
CA ASN A 139 1.70 -10.93 -5.11
C ASN A 139 0.30 -10.49 -5.53
N TYR A 140 -0.55 -11.46 -5.88
CA TYR A 140 -1.97 -11.22 -6.10
C TYR A 140 -2.68 -11.16 -4.76
N ALA A 141 -3.52 -10.14 -4.59
CA ALA A 141 -4.43 -10.05 -3.46
C ALA A 141 -5.88 -9.94 -3.97
N TYR A 142 -6.75 -10.75 -3.37
CA TYR A 142 -8.17 -10.83 -3.69
C TYR A 142 -8.99 -10.37 -2.48
N TYR A 143 -9.89 -9.44 -2.74
CA TYR A 143 -10.89 -8.97 -1.80
C TYR A 143 -12.25 -9.29 -2.42
N GLU A 144 -13.00 -10.17 -1.77
CA GLU A 144 -14.23 -10.74 -2.37
C GLU A 144 -15.40 -10.79 -1.40
N GLN A 145 -15.18 -10.42 -0.14
CA GLN A 145 -16.21 -10.41 0.90
C GLN A 145 -16.43 -9.00 1.39
N GLU A 146 -17.68 -8.68 1.76
CA GLU A 146 -17.99 -7.44 2.46
C GLU A 146 -17.11 -7.31 3.71
N GLY A 147 -16.54 -6.13 3.91
CA GLY A 147 -15.61 -5.90 5.01
C GLY A 147 -14.16 -6.32 4.75
N SER A 148 -13.86 -7.01 3.64
CA SER A 148 -12.50 -7.32 3.22
C SER A 148 -11.70 -6.05 3.01
N GLY A 149 -10.45 -6.04 3.45
CA GLY A 149 -9.59 -4.86 3.38
C GLY A 149 -8.30 -5.12 4.15
N ILE A 150 -7.51 -4.08 4.33
CA ILE A 150 -6.30 -4.14 5.14
C ILE A 150 -6.39 -3.03 6.18
N ALA A 151 -6.26 -3.39 7.46
CA ALA A 151 -6.24 -2.42 8.55
C ALA A 151 -5.02 -1.48 8.44
N PRO A 152 -5.06 -0.27 9.04
CA PRO A 152 -3.92 0.64 9.00
C PRO A 152 -2.64 0.02 9.55
N HIS A 153 -1.58 0.15 8.76
CA HIS A 153 -0.26 -0.40 9.02
C HIS A 153 0.81 0.35 8.24
N ILE A 154 2.04 -0.08 8.43
CA ILE A 154 3.24 0.34 7.73
C ILE A 154 3.94 -0.94 7.30
N ASP A 155 4.48 -0.94 6.08
CA ASP A 155 5.19 -2.09 5.57
C ASP A 155 6.55 -2.27 6.23
N SER A 156 7.05 -3.50 6.18
CA SER A 156 8.40 -3.84 6.63
C SER A 156 9.45 -3.28 5.69
N TYR A 157 10.70 -3.23 6.15
CA TYR A 157 11.85 -2.83 5.34
C TYR A 157 12.11 -3.72 4.11
N GLU A 158 11.45 -4.89 4.00
CA GLU A 158 11.57 -5.75 2.82
C GLU A 158 10.93 -5.12 1.57
N TYR A 159 9.93 -4.25 1.77
CA TYR A 159 9.13 -3.61 0.73
C TYR A 159 9.00 -2.09 1.03
N PRO A 160 10.13 -1.35 1.02
CA PRO A 160 10.12 0.06 1.41
C PRO A 160 9.23 0.92 0.50
N VAL A 161 9.12 0.53 -0.77
CA VAL A 161 8.18 1.11 -1.73
C VAL A 161 7.29 0.00 -2.26
N ASN A 162 5.98 0.26 -2.25
CA ASN A 162 4.98 -0.65 -2.76
C ASN A 162 4.37 -0.06 -4.03
N ALA A 163 4.19 -0.93 -5.03
CA ALA A 163 3.55 -0.61 -6.29
C ALA A 163 2.31 -1.50 -6.46
N ILE A 164 1.12 -0.91 -6.52
CA ILE A 164 -0.16 -1.64 -6.60
C ILE A 164 -0.83 -1.37 -7.94
N LEU A 165 -0.91 -2.40 -8.77
CA LEU A 165 -1.68 -2.41 -10.02
C LEU A 165 -3.08 -2.96 -9.75
N CYS A 166 -4.11 -2.21 -10.14
CA CYS A 166 -5.49 -2.69 -10.10
C CYS A 166 -5.78 -3.58 -11.30
N LEU A 167 -6.11 -4.86 -11.08
CA LEU A 167 -6.45 -5.79 -12.15
C LEU A 167 -7.93 -5.77 -12.49
N SER A 168 -8.79 -5.87 -11.46
CA SER A 168 -10.24 -5.75 -11.57
C SER A 168 -10.78 -5.06 -10.34
N HIS A 169 -11.80 -4.22 -10.52
CA HIS A 169 -12.54 -3.59 -9.44
C HIS A 169 -14.01 -3.55 -9.83
N GLU A 170 -14.78 -4.48 -9.27
CA GLU A 170 -16.20 -4.65 -9.55
C GLU A 170 -17.01 -4.11 -8.38
N TYR A 171 -17.99 -3.27 -8.67
CA TYR A 171 -18.90 -2.68 -7.69
C TYR A 171 -20.27 -2.43 -8.34
N PRO A 172 -21.36 -2.37 -7.54
CA PRO A 172 -22.70 -2.13 -8.05
C PRO A 172 -22.79 -0.84 -8.89
N ARG A 173 -23.37 -0.93 -10.11
CA ARG A 173 -23.42 0.18 -11.08
C ARG A 173 -24.24 1.38 -10.60
N ASP A 174 -25.17 1.16 -9.67
CA ASP A 174 -26.00 2.19 -9.05
C ASP A 174 -25.23 3.03 -8.02
N ARG A 175 -23.96 2.69 -7.73
CA ARG A 175 -23.10 3.43 -6.79
C ARG A 175 -21.92 4.11 -7.48
N VAL A 176 -21.93 5.43 -7.46
CA VAL A 176 -20.82 6.29 -7.89
C VAL A 176 -19.87 6.63 -6.72
N TYR A 177 -20.35 6.49 -5.48
CA TYR A 177 -19.61 6.81 -4.25
C TYR A 177 -19.51 5.60 -3.32
N GLY A 178 -18.44 5.51 -2.53
CA GLY A 178 -18.33 4.51 -1.44
C GLY A 178 -17.44 3.30 -1.72
N LYS A 179 -16.91 3.13 -2.93
CA LYS A 179 -16.03 1.99 -3.26
C LYS A 179 -14.76 1.96 -2.40
N SER A 180 -14.16 0.78 -2.28
CA SER A 180 -12.87 0.57 -1.64
C SER A 180 -11.76 1.40 -2.28
N ALA A 181 -10.91 1.97 -1.45
CA ALA A 181 -9.76 2.78 -1.84
C ALA A 181 -8.51 2.32 -1.09
N LEU A 182 -7.35 2.55 -1.70
CA LEU A 182 -6.12 2.65 -0.94
C LEU A 182 -6.14 4.01 -0.24
N CYS A 183 -5.97 4.03 1.07
CA CYS A 183 -5.94 5.24 1.85
C CYS A 183 -4.56 5.40 2.48
N ILE A 184 -3.92 6.55 2.26
CA ILE A 184 -2.61 6.86 2.80
C ILE A 184 -2.75 8.09 3.69
N PHE A 185 -2.32 7.99 4.95
CA PHE A 185 -2.23 9.13 5.83
C PHE A 185 -1.04 9.97 5.42
N ASN A 186 -1.29 11.19 4.94
CA ASN A 186 -0.22 12.10 4.54
C ASN A 186 0.61 12.57 5.75
N LYS A 187 1.63 13.43 5.54
CA LYS A 187 2.48 13.90 6.66
C LYS A 187 1.73 14.68 7.75
N HIS A 188 0.54 15.19 7.41
CA HIS A 188 -0.40 15.90 8.29
C HIS A 188 -1.53 14.99 8.79
N LEU A 189 -1.44 13.69 8.54
CA LEU A 189 -2.41 12.65 8.88
C LEU A 189 -3.81 12.86 8.35
N LYS A 190 -3.94 13.63 7.29
CA LYS A 190 -5.16 13.61 6.50
C LYS A 190 -5.10 12.37 5.61
N PRO A 191 -6.03 11.40 5.75
CA PRO A 191 -6.11 10.27 4.84
C PRO A 191 -6.49 10.80 3.48
N ILE A 192 -5.71 10.42 2.49
CA ILE A 192 -6.00 10.65 1.08
C ILE A 192 -6.45 9.32 0.51
N SER A 193 -7.67 9.28 -0.01
CA SER A 193 -8.22 8.09 -0.66
C SER A 193 -7.86 8.09 -2.15
N TYR A 194 -7.20 7.01 -2.57
CA TYR A 194 -6.82 6.74 -3.95
C TYR A 194 -7.68 5.61 -4.49
N PHE A 195 -8.52 5.98 -5.46
CA PHE A 195 -9.33 5.05 -6.21
C PHE A 195 -8.58 4.67 -7.49
N LEU A 196 -8.33 3.38 -7.66
CA LEU A 196 -7.66 2.87 -8.86
C LEU A 196 -8.70 2.34 -9.85
N GLN A 197 -8.49 2.64 -11.12
CA GLN A 197 -9.19 1.98 -12.22
C GLN A 197 -8.44 0.70 -12.63
N PRO A 198 -9.10 -0.31 -13.19
CA PRO A 198 -8.41 -1.46 -13.79
C PRO A 198 -7.35 -1.01 -14.81
N GLY A 199 -6.11 -1.45 -14.64
CA GLY A 199 -4.93 -1.03 -15.42
C GLY A 199 -4.16 0.15 -14.83
N GLU A 200 -4.72 0.85 -13.83
CA GLU A 200 -4.04 1.93 -13.13
C GLU A 200 -3.15 1.38 -12.01
N ILE A 201 -1.97 1.96 -11.86
CA ILE A 201 -1.00 1.66 -10.81
C ILE A 201 -0.82 2.85 -9.88
N ILE A 202 -0.51 2.57 -8.61
CA ILE A 202 -0.02 3.54 -7.64
C ILE A 202 1.28 3.05 -7.00
N VAL A 203 2.26 3.93 -6.88
CA VAL A 203 3.56 3.68 -6.27
C VAL A 203 3.71 4.62 -5.08
N PHE A 204 4.02 4.08 -3.90
CA PHE A 204 4.05 4.84 -2.66
C PHE A 204 5.04 4.26 -1.64
N HIS A 205 5.46 5.09 -0.68
CA HIS A 205 6.39 4.72 0.38
C HIS A 205 5.71 3.91 1.50
N GLY A 206 5.53 2.61 1.27
CA GLY A 206 4.85 1.69 2.18
C GLY A 206 5.45 1.64 3.59
N GLU A 207 6.77 1.75 3.72
CA GLU A 207 7.44 1.68 5.02
C GLU A 207 7.46 2.99 5.82
N SER A 208 7.02 4.10 5.22
CA SER A 208 7.19 5.45 5.79
C SER A 208 5.87 6.16 6.07
N PHE A 209 4.77 5.66 5.51
CA PHE A 209 3.44 6.23 5.68
C PHE A 209 2.47 5.16 6.14
N ILE A 210 1.66 5.50 7.15
CA ILE A 210 0.54 4.66 7.56
C ILE A 210 -0.43 4.62 6.38
N HIS A 211 -0.80 3.42 5.98
CA HIS A 211 -1.75 3.23 4.90
C HIS A 211 -2.63 2.01 5.19
N TYR A 212 -3.76 1.97 4.50
CA TYR A 212 -4.76 0.94 4.67
C TYR A 212 -5.57 0.79 3.40
N ARG A 213 -6.30 -0.32 3.27
CA ARG A 213 -7.34 -0.45 2.26
C ARG A 213 -8.69 -0.38 2.95
N SER A 214 -9.53 0.56 2.54
CA SER A 214 -10.86 0.66 3.12
C SER A 214 -11.66 -0.62 2.88
N PRO A 215 -12.52 -1.03 3.84
CA PRO A 215 -13.29 -2.25 3.69
C PRO A 215 -14.14 -2.23 2.41
N LEU A 216 -14.26 -3.39 1.76
CA LEU A 216 -15.20 -3.58 0.66
C LEU A 216 -16.62 -3.39 1.15
N GLU A 217 -17.46 -2.77 0.33
CA GLU A 217 -18.90 -2.78 0.52
C GLU A 217 -19.52 -4.11 0.04
N LYS A 218 -20.82 -4.28 0.33
CA LYS A 218 -21.58 -5.44 -0.15
C LYS A 218 -21.54 -5.52 -1.69
N ASN A 219 -21.28 -6.72 -2.21
CA ASN A 219 -21.18 -7.02 -3.64
C ASN A 219 -20.04 -6.27 -4.37
N GLU A 220 -19.08 -5.73 -3.62
CA GLU A 220 -17.83 -5.23 -4.19
C GLU A 220 -16.80 -6.36 -4.26
N GLN A 221 -15.97 -6.36 -5.31
CA GLN A 221 -14.81 -7.25 -5.44
C GLN A 221 -13.63 -6.49 -6.03
N LEU A 222 -12.43 -6.82 -5.58
CA LEU A 222 -11.20 -6.19 -6.02
C LEU A 222 -10.10 -7.24 -6.14
N THR A 223 -9.42 -7.25 -7.28
CA THR A 223 -8.16 -7.99 -7.45
C THR A 223 -7.06 -7.00 -7.78
N ILE A 224 -5.96 -7.07 -7.04
CA ILE A 224 -4.76 -6.27 -7.28
C ILE A 224 -3.54 -7.17 -7.45
N LEU A 225 -2.55 -6.64 -8.14
CA LEU A 225 -1.18 -7.15 -8.14
C LEU A 225 -0.28 -6.14 -7.43
N ALA A 226 0.37 -6.58 -6.35
CA ALA A 226 1.34 -5.78 -5.61
C ALA A 226 2.76 -6.18 -5.98
N PHE A 227 3.62 -5.19 -6.18
CA PHE A 227 5.05 -5.32 -6.43
C PHE A 227 5.84 -4.67 -5.31
N GLY A 228 6.91 -5.33 -4.87
CA GLY A 228 7.86 -4.79 -3.91
C GLY A 228 9.02 -4.10 -4.61
N LEU A 229 9.34 -2.88 -4.22
CA LEU A 229 10.44 -2.08 -4.77
C LEU A 229 11.37 -1.60 -3.66
N ARG A 230 12.66 -1.47 -3.98
CA ARG A 230 13.70 -0.87 -3.13
C ARG A 230 14.07 0.51 -3.64
N ILE A 231 14.52 1.37 -2.72
CA ILE A 231 15.15 2.65 -3.05
C ILE A 231 16.66 2.41 -2.98
N GLU A 232 17.37 2.73 -4.06
CA GLU A 232 18.84 2.88 -4.05
C GLU A 232 19.26 4.28 -3.58
#